data_AF-A0A939FSQ4-F1
#
_entry.id   AF-A0A939FSQ4-F1
#
_cell.length_a   1.000
_cell.length_b   1.000
_cell.length_c   1.000
_cell.angle_alpha   90.00
_cell.angle_beta   90.00
_cell.angle_gamma   90.00
#
_symmetry.space_group_name_H-M   'P 1'
#
loop_
_entity.id
_entity.type
_entity.pdbx_description
1 polymer ?
#
loop_
_entity_poly.entity_id
_entity_poly.type
_entity_poly.pdbx_seq_one_letter_code
_entity_poly.pdbx_strand_id
1 'polypeptide(L)'
;MDTKDLARAYEELLAAVEAFTARGRVIGDADRTAADWLLTHIALTDRMLTRAARALMAGEKARVDNDGCMSREAIAAAIASSTHAERVATLRHGAAQLLELVGRMPWDMALSDVAVRLVDRGGREVFAGELKWVDVITVRTHDHLPGHVRALRQFVANRV
;
A
#
# COMPACT_ATOMS: atom_id res chain seq x y z
N MET A 1 -3.74 -7.35 -16.88
CA MET A 1 -3.25 -5.99 -17.23
C MET A 1 -1.72 -6.01 -17.26
N ASP A 2 -1.04 -5.05 -17.90
CA ASP A 2 0.42 -4.93 -17.75
C ASP A 2 0.74 -4.50 -16.30
N THR A 3 1.64 -5.23 -15.63
CA THR A 3 2.03 -5.01 -14.24
C THR A 3 3.43 -4.44 -14.08
N LYS A 4 4.17 -4.19 -15.17
CA LYS A 4 5.59 -3.77 -15.10
C LYS A 4 5.79 -2.52 -14.24
N ASP A 5 4.95 -1.50 -14.43
CA ASP A 5 5.09 -0.26 -13.68
C ASP A 5 4.74 -0.44 -12.19
N LEU A 6 3.71 -1.24 -11.89
CA LEU A 6 3.35 -1.58 -10.51
C LEU A 6 4.46 -2.40 -9.84
N ALA A 7 5.07 -3.35 -10.56
CA ALA A 7 6.17 -4.17 -10.07
C ALA A 7 7.38 -3.29 -9.73
N ARG A 8 7.77 -2.40 -10.64
CA ARG A 8 8.85 -1.42 -10.41
C ARG A 8 8.55 -0.53 -9.20
N ALA A 9 7.31 -0.07 -9.02
CA ALA A 9 6.94 0.74 -7.86
C ALA A 9 7.11 -0.02 -6.53
N TYR A 10 6.77 -1.32 -6.48
CA TYR A 10 7.04 -2.16 -5.31
C TYR A 10 8.53 -2.44 -5.10
N GLU A 11 9.29 -2.69 -6.16
CA GLU A 11 10.74 -2.87 -6.09
C GLU A 11 11.42 -1.63 -5.48
N GLU A 12 11.04 -0.44 -5.95
CA GLU A 12 11.53 0.83 -5.40
C GLU A 12 11.16 1.03 -3.93
N LEU A 13 9.93 0.67 -3.55
CA LEU A 13 9.48 0.69 -2.16
C LEU A 13 10.33 -0.23 -1.30
N LEU A 14 10.50 -1.49 -1.71
CA LEU A 14 11.24 -2.49 -0.95
C LEU A 14 12.71 -2.11 -0.81
N ALA A 15 13.33 -1.57 -1.86
CA ALA A 15 14.68 -1.03 -1.80
C ALA A 15 14.80 0.15 -0.82
N ALA A 16 13.81 1.05 -0.78
CA ALA A 16 13.80 2.15 0.19
C ALA A 16 13.66 1.66 1.64
N VAL A 17 12.87 0.62 1.87
CA VAL A 17 12.72 -0.04 3.18
C VAL A 17 14.03 -0.71 3.61
N GLU A 18 14.69 -1.44 2.72
CA GLU A 18 15.99 -2.05 2.99
C GLU A 18 17.04 -1.00 3.37
N ALA A 19 17.13 0.09 2.59
CA ALA A 19 18.04 1.21 2.86
C ALA A 19 17.78 1.90 4.21
N PHE A 20 16.51 1.97 4.63
CA PHE A 20 16.12 2.49 5.94
C PHE A 20 16.66 1.61 7.09
N THR A 21 16.64 0.29 6.92
CA THR A 21 17.11 -0.67 7.94
C THR A 21 18.55 -1.17 7.76
N ALA A 22 19.32 -0.55 6.87
CA ALA A 22 20.69 -0.96 6.60
C ALA A 22 21.54 -1.06 7.87
N ARG A 23 22.35 -2.11 7.96
CA ARG A 23 23.20 -2.39 9.14
C ARG A 23 24.09 -1.19 9.46
N GLY A 24 24.18 -0.85 10.75
CA GLY A 24 25.00 0.27 11.24
C GLY A 24 24.30 1.63 11.18
N ARG A 25 23.07 1.70 10.65
CA ARG A 25 22.28 2.93 10.67
C ARG A 25 21.63 3.14 12.03
N VAL A 26 21.80 4.34 12.58
CA VAL A 26 21.03 4.80 13.75
C VAL A 26 19.75 5.47 13.26
N ILE A 27 18.61 4.91 13.63
CA ILE A 27 17.28 5.40 13.28
C ILE A 27 16.69 6.04 14.55
N GLY A 28 16.22 7.28 14.46
CA GLY A 28 15.52 7.92 15.59
C GLY A 28 14.16 7.28 15.85
N ASP A 29 13.70 7.29 17.09
CA ASP A 29 12.43 6.67 17.49
C ASP A 29 11.22 7.22 16.72
N ALA A 30 11.23 8.52 16.43
CA ALA A 30 10.18 9.17 15.63
C ALA A 30 10.16 8.64 14.18
N ASP A 31 11.32 8.52 13.54
CA ASP A 31 11.45 7.98 12.19
C ASP A 31 11.09 6.50 12.14
N ARG A 32 11.50 5.72 13.16
CA ARG A 32 11.13 4.32 13.32
C ARG A 32 9.62 4.15 13.41
N THR A 33 8.98 4.94 14.27
CA THR A 33 7.53 4.95 14.45
C THR A 33 6.81 5.32 13.16
N ALA A 34 7.30 6.34 12.45
CA ALA A 34 6.72 6.76 11.18
C ALA A 34 6.86 5.68 10.10
N ALA A 35 8.04 5.04 9.98
CA ALA A 35 8.26 3.95 9.04
C ALA A 35 7.38 2.73 9.35
N ASP A 36 7.25 2.33 10.62
CA ASP A 36 6.39 1.21 11.01
C ASP A 36 4.90 1.49 10.74
N TRP A 37 4.47 2.75 10.91
CA TRP A 37 3.14 3.19 10.48
C TRP A 37 2.95 3.06 8.98
N LEU A 38 3.91 3.56 8.18
CA LEU A 38 3.86 3.49 6.71
C LEU A 38 3.78 2.03 6.21
N LEU A 39 4.66 1.15 6.70
CA LEU A 39 4.69 -0.24 6.28
C LEU A 39 3.36 -0.95 6.57
N THR A 40 2.81 -0.74 7.76
CA THR A 40 1.53 -1.30 8.16
C THR A 40 0.38 -0.75 7.31
N HIS A 41 0.35 0.56 7.09
CA HIS A 41 -0.65 1.21 6.22
C HIS A 41 -0.64 0.64 4.80
N ILE A 42 0.54 0.48 4.21
CA ILE A 42 0.70 -0.04 2.85
C ILE A 42 0.24 -1.50 2.77
N ALA A 43 0.60 -2.33 3.74
CA ALA A 43 0.19 -3.73 3.80
C ALA A 43 -1.34 -3.90 3.97
N LEU A 44 -1.98 -3.06 4.79
CA LEU A 44 -3.44 -3.04 4.91
C LEU A 44 -4.11 -2.61 3.60
N THR A 45 -3.54 -1.60 2.93
CA THR A 45 -3.99 -1.16 1.60
C THR A 45 -3.89 -2.28 0.57
N ASP A 46 -2.77 -3.03 0.55
CA ASP A 46 -2.59 -4.18 -0.36
C ASP A 46 -3.62 -5.27 -0.13
N ARG A 47 -3.94 -5.57 1.13
CA ARG A 47 -4.98 -6.54 1.47
C ARG A 47 -6.36 -6.09 1.00
N MET A 48 -6.68 -4.81 1.18
CA MET A 48 -7.93 -4.22 0.69
C MET A 48 -8.01 -4.31 -0.85
N LEU A 49 -6.97 -3.89 -1.56
CA LEU A 49 -6.92 -3.95 -3.03
C LEU A 49 -7.00 -5.39 -3.54
N THR A 50 -6.30 -6.33 -2.89
CA THR A 50 -6.37 -7.76 -3.19
C THR A 50 -7.80 -8.29 -3.06
N ARG A 51 -8.54 -7.88 -2.01
CA ARG A 51 -9.95 -8.26 -1.84
C ARG A 51 -10.83 -7.68 -2.95
N ALA A 52 -10.64 -6.42 -3.31
CA ALA A 52 -11.38 -5.78 -4.39
C ALA A 52 -11.12 -6.44 -5.75
N ALA A 53 -9.85 -6.75 -6.05
CA ALA A 53 -9.46 -7.47 -7.26
C ALA A 53 -10.13 -8.85 -7.34
N ARG A 54 -10.15 -9.60 -6.23
CA ARG A 54 -10.81 -10.92 -6.17
C ARG A 54 -12.32 -10.80 -6.39
N ALA A 55 -12.98 -9.79 -5.83
CA ALA A 55 -14.40 -9.54 -6.05
C ALA A 55 -14.69 -9.28 -7.54
N LEU A 56 -13.90 -8.41 -8.20
CA LEU A 56 -14.01 -8.18 -9.65
C LEU A 56 -13.84 -9.48 -10.45
N MET A 57 -12.81 -10.26 -10.14
CA MET A 57 -12.54 -11.54 -10.80
C MET A 57 -13.63 -12.59 -10.59
N ALA A 58 -14.40 -12.47 -9.50
CA ALA A 58 -15.56 -13.30 -9.23
C ALA A 58 -16.87 -12.76 -9.86
N GLY A 59 -16.82 -11.61 -10.56
CA GLY A 59 -18.01 -10.93 -11.09
C GLY A 59 -18.86 -10.27 -10.01
N GLU A 60 -18.30 -10.04 -8.82
CA GLU A 60 -18.96 -9.41 -7.69
C GLU A 60 -18.73 -7.89 -7.67
N LYS A 61 -19.57 -7.17 -6.92
CA LYS A 61 -19.36 -5.73 -6.68
C LYS A 61 -18.11 -5.54 -5.82
N ALA A 62 -17.11 -4.88 -6.39
CA ALA A 62 -15.89 -4.54 -5.67
C ALA A 62 -16.02 -3.20 -4.94
N ARG A 63 -15.36 -3.11 -3.79
CA ARG A 63 -15.27 -1.89 -2.98
C ARG A 63 -13.86 -1.68 -2.47
N VAL A 64 -13.40 -0.45 -2.56
CA VAL A 64 -12.16 0.07 -1.96
C VAL A 64 -12.57 1.07 -0.89
N ASP A 65 -12.38 0.73 0.38
CA ASP A 65 -12.61 1.62 1.51
C ASP A 65 -11.38 1.63 2.41
N ASN A 66 -10.65 2.74 2.41
CA ASN A 66 -9.37 2.84 3.10
C ASN A 66 -9.50 3.20 4.59
N ASP A 67 -10.70 3.31 5.16
CA ASP A 67 -10.91 3.69 6.57
C ASP A 67 -10.12 2.77 7.52
N GLY A 68 -10.23 1.45 7.32
CA GLY A 68 -9.43 0.47 8.07
C GLY A 68 -7.92 0.58 7.84
N CYS A 69 -7.50 1.13 6.70
CA CYS A 69 -6.09 1.38 6.38
C CYS A 69 -5.58 2.70 6.96
N MET A 70 -6.46 3.58 7.45
CA MET A 70 -6.13 4.87 8.09
C MET A 70 -6.39 4.87 9.60
N SER A 71 -7.09 3.85 10.11
CA SER A 71 -7.39 3.69 11.53
C SER A 71 -6.12 3.64 12.38
N ARG A 72 -5.99 4.63 13.26
CA ARG A 72 -4.87 4.71 14.22
C ARG A 72 -4.83 3.48 15.13
N GLU A 73 -5.99 3.02 15.57
CA GLU A 73 -6.11 1.88 16.46
C GLU A 73 -5.71 0.58 15.75
N ALA A 74 -6.22 0.33 14.54
CA ALA A 74 -5.89 -0.87 13.78
C ALA A 74 -4.39 -0.94 13.43
N ILE A 75 -3.81 0.19 13.02
CA ILE A 75 -2.38 0.27 12.71
C ILE A 75 -1.54 0.09 13.98
N ALA A 76 -1.90 0.75 15.09
CA ALA A 76 -1.17 0.61 16.35
C ALA A 76 -1.21 -0.84 16.85
N ALA A 77 -2.36 -1.50 16.78
CA ALA A 77 -2.51 -2.91 17.14
C ALA A 77 -1.62 -3.81 16.29
N ALA A 78 -1.62 -3.62 14.96
CA ALA A 78 -0.79 -4.39 14.04
C ALA A 78 0.73 -4.15 14.25
N ILE A 79 1.14 -2.92 14.57
CA ILE A 79 2.54 -2.62 14.92
C ILE A 79 2.91 -3.30 16.25
N ALA A 80 2.05 -3.22 17.26
CA ALA A 80 2.28 -3.82 18.56
C ALA A 80 2.37 -5.35 18.50
N SER A 81 1.66 -5.98 17.57
CA SER A 81 1.63 -7.43 17.40
C SER A 81 2.64 -7.96 16.39
N SER A 82 3.58 -7.14 15.90
CA SER A 82 4.56 -7.57 14.90
C SER A 82 5.93 -6.95 15.12
N THR A 83 6.95 -7.63 14.63
CA THR A 83 8.29 -7.09 14.45
C THR A 83 8.39 -6.34 13.12
N HIS A 84 9.44 -5.54 12.97
CA HIS A 84 9.70 -4.86 11.70
C HIS A 84 9.91 -5.86 10.56
N ALA A 85 10.65 -6.96 10.79
CA ALA A 85 10.88 -7.98 9.79
C ALA A 85 9.57 -8.64 9.31
N GLU A 86 8.63 -8.91 10.22
CA GLU A 86 7.30 -9.45 9.89
C GLU A 86 6.47 -8.44 9.10
N ARG A 87 6.55 -7.14 9.40
CA ARG A 87 5.90 -6.09 8.61
C ARG A 87 6.44 -6.05 7.18
N VAL A 88 7.75 -6.13 7.00
CA VAL A 88 8.38 -6.20 5.67
C VAL A 88 7.97 -7.47 4.93
N ALA A 89 7.94 -8.62 5.60
CA ALA A 89 7.49 -9.88 5.00
C ALA A 89 6.02 -9.80 4.55
N THR A 90 5.16 -9.21 5.38
CA THR A 90 3.75 -8.97 5.06
C THR A 90 3.60 -8.06 3.84
N LEU A 91 4.37 -6.97 3.77
CA LEU A 91 4.40 -6.08 2.61
C LEU A 91 4.81 -6.83 1.33
N ARG A 92 5.88 -7.64 1.36
CA ARG A 92 6.32 -8.43 0.21
C ARG A 92 5.24 -9.42 -0.25
N HIS A 93 4.59 -10.08 0.71
CA HIS A 93 3.51 -11.00 0.40
C HIS A 93 2.31 -10.30 -0.25
N GLY A 94 1.90 -9.15 0.30
CA GLY A 94 0.82 -8.33 -0.25
C GLY A 94 1.13 -7.83 -1.66
N ALA A 95 2.35 -7.35 -1.90
CA ALA A 95 2.82 -6.93 -3.21
C ALA A 95 2.74 -8.06 -4.24
N ALA A 96 3.27 -9.24 -3.91
CA ALA A 96 3.26 -10.40 -4.79
C ALA A 96 1.82 -10.84 -5.13
N GLN A 97 0.93 -10.89 -4.13
CA GLN A 97 -0.47 -11.25 -4.32
C GLN A 97 -1.21 -10.26 -5.23
N LEU A 98 -1.02 -8.96 -5.01
CA LEU A 98 -1.68 -7.94 -5.82
C LEU A 98 -1.16 -7.98 -7.27
N LEU A 99 0.16 -8.10 -7.45
CA LEU A 99 0.78 -8.23 -8.78
C LEU A 99 0.25 -9.45 -9.53
N GLU A 100 0.13 -10.60 -8.87
CA GLU A 100 -0.43 -11.81 -9.48
C GLU A 100 -1.88 -11.58 -9.97
N LEU A 101 -2.73 -11.01 -9.11
CA LEU A 101 -4.13 -10.77 -9.45
C LEU A 101 -4.29 -9.76 -10.59
N VAL A 102 -3.58 -8.63 -10.53
CA VAL A 102 -3.62 -7.60 -11.57
C VAL A 102 -3.07 -8.14 -12.90
N GLY A 103 -2.02 -8.96 -12.85
CA GLY A 103 -1.44 -9.61 -14.03
C GLY A 103 -2.42 -10.56 -14.70
N ARG A 104 -3.20 -11.31 -13.91
CA ARG A 104 -4.21 -12.26 -14.39
C ARG A 104 -5.53 -11.61 -14.81
N MET A 105 -5.77 -10.35 -14.42
CA MET A 105 -7.02 -9.67 -14.72
C MET A 105 -7.14 -9.33 -16.21
N PRO A 106 -8.21 -9.80 -16.90
CA PRO A 106 -8.55 -9.39 -18.25
C PRO A 106 -8.75 -7.87 -18.38
N TRP A 107 -8.51 -7.32 -19.57
CA TRP A 107 -8.55 -5.86 -19.77
C TRP A 107 -9.97 -5.27 -19.64
N ASP A 108 -10.97 -5.95 -20.15
CA ASP A 108 -12.39 -5.60 -19.97
C ASP A 108 -12.78 -5.52 -18.49
N MET A 109 -12.29 -6.46 -17.69
CA MET A 109 -12.49 -6.44 -16.23
C MET A 109 -11.79 -5.26 -15.56
N ALA A 110 -10.62 -4.84 -16.04
CA ALA A 110 -9.92 -3.67 -15.54
C ALA A 110 -10.69 -2.35 -15.74
N LEU A 111 -11.63 -2.32 -16.70
CA LEU A 111 -12.53 -1.20 -16.97
C LEU A 111 -13.85 -1.28 -16.17
N SER A 112 -13.96 -2.23 -15.25
CA SER A 112 -15.12 -2.32 -14.34
C SER A 112 -15.09 -1.21 -13.29
N ASP A 113 -16.26 -0.70 -12.95
CA ASP A 113 -16.43 0.28 -11.88
C ASP A 113 -16.27 -0.36 -10.50
N VAL A 114 -15.62 0.36 -9.61
CA VAL A 114 -15.36 -0.02 -8.22
C VAL A 114 -15.86 1.10 -7.34
N ALA A 115 -16.65 0.76 -6.32
CA ALA A 115 -17.07 1.73 -5.32
C ALA A 115 -15.86 2.11 -4.46
N VAL A 116 -15.51 3.39 -4.42
CA VAL A 116 -14.34 3.89 -3.71
C VAL A 116 -14.78 4.88 -2.63
N ARG A 117 -14.25 4.71 -1.42
CA ARG A 117 -14.34 5.66 -0.32
C ARG A 117 -12.96 5.85 0.30
N LEU A 118 -12.48 7.07 0.28
CA LEU A 118 -11.18 7.45 0.82
C LEU A 118 -11.35 8.45 1.96
N VAL A 119 -10.70 8.17 3.07
CA VAL A 119 -10.55 9.05 4.23
C VAL A 119 -9.09 9.43 4.43
N ASP A 120 -8.86 10.58 5.05
CA ASP A 120 -7.54 11.00 5.53
C ASP A 120 -7.20 10.39 6.91
N ARG A 121 -6.01 10.69 7.44
CA ARG A 121 -5.56 10.21 8.76
C ARG A 121 -6.39 10.74 9.94
N GLY A 122 -7.20 11.77 9.72
CA GLY A 122 -8.18 12.29 10.67
C GLY A 122 -9.53 11.58 10.60
N GLY A 123 -9.70 10.62 9.68
CA GLY A 123 -10.97 9.94 9.43
C GLY A 123 -11.96 10.77 8.62
N ARG A 124 -11.55 11.93 8.09
CA ARG A 124 -12.40 12.76 7.25
C ARG A 124 -12.41 12.21 5.84
N GLU A 125 -13.60 12.05 5.27
CA GLU A 125 -13.75 11.65 3.87
C GLU A 125 -13.17 12.70 2.94
N VAL A 126 -12.28 12.27 2.04
CA VAL A 126 -11.64 13.10 1.03
C VAL A 126 -12.13 12.77 -0.38
N PHE A 127 -12.73 11.59 -0.57
CA PHE A 127 -13.34 11.17 -1.82
C PHE A 127 -14.34 10.04 -1.58
N ALA A 128 -15.49 10.09 -2.26
CA ALA A 128 -16.41 8.97 -2.38
C ALA A 128 -17.05 8.98 -3.78
N GLY A 129 -17.04 7.84 -4.45
CA GLY A 129 -17.56 7.73 -5.81
C GLY A 129 -17.22 6.39 -6.46
N GLU A 130 -17.46 6.29 -7.76
CA GLU A 130 -17.03 5.15 -8.57
C GLU A 130 -15.78 5.52 -9.36
N LEU A 131 -14.83 4.60 -9.42
CA LEU A 131 -13.63 4.69 -10.26
C LEU A 131 -13.46 3.40 -11.04
N LYS A 132 -12.81 3.48 -12.21
CA LYS A 132 -12.39 2.27 -12.90
C LYS A 132 -11.29 1.59 -12.09
N TRP A 133 -11.28 0.26 -12.07
CA TRP A 133 -10.23 -0.48 -11.38
C TRP A 133 -8.83 -0.11 -11.89
N VAL A 134 -8.69 0.10 -13.20
CA VAL A 134 -7.42 0.56 -13.79
C VAL A 134 -6.96 1.91 -13.21
N ASP A 135 -7.87 2.83 -12.90
CA ASP A 135 -7.52 4.12 -12.30
C ASP A 135 -7.05 3.95 -10.85
N VAL A 136 -7.70 3.05 -10.09
CA VAL A 136 -7.26 2.70 -8.73
C VAL A 136 -5.83 2.15 -8.73
N ILE A 137 -5.52 1.24 -9.66
CA ILE A 137 -4.16 0.67 -9.80
C ILE A 137 -3.17 1.73 -10.31
N THR A 138 -3.60 2.64 -11.18
CA THR A 138 -2.76 3.74 -11.68
C THR A 138 -2.35 4.66 -10.53
N VAL A 139 -3.30 5.09 -9.68
CA VAL A 139 -3.02 5.90 -8.48
C VAL A 139 -2.09 5.16 -7.52
N ARG A 140 -2.31 3.85 -7.31
CA ARG A 140 -1.42 3.02 -6.48
C ARG A 140 0.02 3.04 -7.02
N THR A 141 0.16 2.90 -8.34
CA THR A 141 1.44 2.75 -9.05
C THR A 141 2.22 4.06 -9.12
N HIS A 142 1.56 5.16 -9.50
CA HIS A 142 2.25 6.41 -9.85
C HIS A 142 2.25 7.45 -8.73
N ASP A 143 1.30 7.39 -7.80
CA ASP A 143 1.17 8.40 -6.75
C ASP A 143 1.43 7.84 -5.35
N HIS A 144 0.70 6.78 -4.97
CA HIS A 144 0.69 6.30 -3.59
C HIS A 144 1.99 5.61 -3.18
N LEU A 145 2.44 4.59 -3.93
CA LEU A 145 3.70 3.91 -3.64
C LEU A 145 4.90 4.88 -3.76
N PRO A 146 5.04 5.70 -4.84
CA PRO A 146 6.14 6.66 -4.93
C PRO A 146 6.10 7.73 -3.83
N GLY A 147 4.92 8.14 -3.37
CA GLY A 147 4.77 9.02 -2.21
C GLY A 147 5.43 8.45 -0.95
N HIS A 148 5.21 7.17 -0.67
CA HIS A 148 5.80 6.48 0.46
C HIS A 148 7.31 6.23 0.30
N VAL A 149 7.77 5.94 -0.93
CA VAL A 149 9.21 5.86 -1.24
C VAL A 149 9.90 7.18 -0.88
N ARG A 150 9.33 8.33 -1.29
CA ARG A 150 9.88 9.65 -0.94
C ARG A 150 9.94 9.87 0.57
N ALA A 151 8.87 9.52 1.29
CA ALA A 151 8.84 9.65 2.75
C ALA A 151 9.92 8.80 3.43
N LEU A 152 10.08 7.54 3.04
CA LEU A 152 11.13 6.66 3.57
C LEU A 152 12.54 7.20 3.27
N ARG A 153 12.76 7.73 2.06
CA ARG A 153 14.04 8.36 1.68
C ARG A 153 14.31 9.64 2.45
N GLN A 154 13.30 10.40 2.87
CA GLN A 154 13.48 11.57 3.72
C GLN A 154 13.93 11.21 5.13
N PHE A 155 13.38 10.13 5.72
CA PHE A 155 13.86 9.61 7.01
C PHE A 155 15.34 9.18 6.94
N VAL A 156 15.75 8.72 5.75
CA VAL A 156 17.15 8.38 5.44
C VAL A 156 18.02 9.63 5.32
N ALA A 157 17.56 10.68 4.62
CA ALA A 157 18.38 11.83 4.25
C ALA A 157 18.61 12.85 5.39
N ASN A 158 17.70 12.96 6.36
CA ASN A 158 17.71 14.00 7.40
C ASN A 158 18.82 13.85 8.47
N ARG A 159 19.91 13.12 8.20
CA ARG A 159 21.05 12.95 9.12
C ARG A 159 22.41 12.84 8.41
N VAL A 160 22.81 13.90 7.70
CA VAL A 160 24.21 14.26 7.50
C VAL A 160 24.47 15.55 8.27
#